data_AF-C3QT41-F1
#
_entry.id   AF-C3QT41-F1
#
_cell.length_a   1.000
_cell.length_b   1.000
_cell.length_c   1.000
_cell.angle_alpha   90.00
_cell.angle_beta   90.00
_cell.angle_gamma   90.00
#
_symmetry.space_group_name_H-M   'P 1'
#
loop_
_entity.id
_entity.type
_entity.pdbx_description
1 polymer ?
#
loop_
_entity_poly.entity_id
_entity_poly.type
_entity_poly.pdbx_seq_one_letter_code
_entity_poly.pdbx_strand_id
1 'polypeptide(L)' 'MKTYRTSECVGRLASYLVATRKPFSFDGQRVEFMASERFMNQMKYDDALFAMVNFEEV' A
#
# COMPACT_ATOMS: atom_id res chain seq x y z
N MET A 1 14.19 -2.65 1.17
CA MET A 1 13.03 -1.76 0.99
C MET A 1 12.75 -1.72 -0.50
N LYS A 2 11.48 -1.83 -0.89
CA LYS A 2 11.04 -1.91 -2.29
C LYS A 2 9.91 -0.90 -2.49
N THR A 3 9.76 -0.38 -3.69
CA THR A 3 8.66 0.53 -4.03
C THR A 3 7.48 -0.31 -4.52
N TYR A 4 6.31 -0.03 -3.98
CA TYR A 4 5.06 -0.68 -4.38
C TYR A 4 4.11 0.37 -4.91
N ARG A 5 3.36 0.03 -5.96
CA ARG A 5 2.28 0.87 -6.46
C ARG A 5 1.01 0.08 -6.77
N THR A 6 -0.14 0.74 -6.66
CA THR A 6 -1.43 0.20 -7.09
C THR A 6 -2.43 1.31 -7.38
N SER A 7 -3.36 1.04 -8.29
CA SER A 7 -4.57 1.87 -8.53
C SER A 7 -5.81 1.30 -7.82
N GLU A 8 -5.69 0.18 -7.13
CA GLU A 8 -6.81 -0.50 -6.49
C GLU A 8 -6.97 -0.04 -5.04
N CYS A 9 -8.21 0.08 -4.59
CA CYS A 9 -8.55 0.43 -3.20
C CYS A 9 -7.81 1.67 -2.65
N VAL A 10 -7.46 2.62 -3.52
CA VAL A 10 -6.54 3.74 -3.22
C VAL A 10 -6.94 4.57 -2.00
N GLY A 11 -8.24 4.85 -1.79
CA GLY A 11 -8.70 5.59 -0.61
C GLY A 11 -8.49 4.82 0.71
N ARG A 12 -8.71 3.51 0.70
CA ARG A 12 -8.51 2.62 1.86
C ARG A 12 -7.01 2.45 2.14
N LEU A 13 -6.22 2.25 1.09
CA LEU A 13 -4.76 2.16 1.19
C LEU A 13 -4.17 3.46 1.73
N ALA A 14 -4.55 4.62 1.19
CA ALA A 14 -4.11 5.91 1.70
C ALA A 14 -4.45 6.08 3.19
N SER A 15 -5.67 5.72 3.60
CA SER A 15 -6.09 5.78 5.01
C SER A 15 -5.21 4.89 5.91
N TYR A 16 -4.91 3.67 5.48
CA TYR A 16 -4.04 2.75 6.20
C TYR A 16 -2.60 3.28 6.30
N LEU A 17 -2.07 3.83 5.20
CA LEU A 17 -0.72 4.41 5.16
C LEU A 17 -0.63 5.64 6.07
N VAL A 18 -1.66 6.49 6.14
CA VAL A 18 -1.74 7.60 7.11
C VAL A 18 -1.75 7.07 8.54
N ALA A 19 -2.61 6.09 8.86
CA ALA A 19 -2.73 5.52 10.20
C ALA A 19 -1.41 4.88 10.68
N THR A 20 -0.67 4.26 9.76
CA THR A 20 0.63 3.64 10.04
C THR A 20 1.82 4.60 9.88
N ARG A 21 1.56 5.88 9.62
CA ARG A 21 2.57 6.93 9.39
C ARG A 21 3.57 6.57 8.29
N LYS A 22 3.09 5.89 7.27
CA LYS A 22 3.85 5.47 6.11
C LYS A 22 3.78 6.55 5.02
N PRO A 23 4.91 7.15 4.61
CA PRO A 23 4.92 8.09 3.50
C PRO A 23 4.49 7.42 2.19
N PHE A 24 3.71 8.14 1.39
CA PHE A 24 3.26 7.70 0.07
C PHE A 24 3.04 8.90 -0.86
N SER A 25 3.05 8.63 -2.16
CA SER A 25 2.65 9.57 -3.21
C SER A 25 1.30 9.14 -3.78
N PHE A 26 0.49 10.11 -4.19
CA PHE A 26 -0.76 9.89 -4.91
C PHE A 26 -0.82 10.84 -6.11
N ASP A 27 -0.89 10.29 -7.31
CA ASP A 27 -0.89 11.06 -8.57
C ASP A 27 -2.30 11.38 -9.11
N GLY A 28 -3.34 11.03 -8.35
CA GLY A 28 -4.74 11.12 -8.78
C GLY A 28 -5.33 9.79 -9.26
N GLN A 29 -4.51 8.78 -9.53
CA GLN A 29 -4.93 7.46 -9.98
C GLN A 29 -4.31 6.30 -9.18
N ARG A 30 -3.04 6.45 -8.78
CA ARG A 30 -2.23 5.40 -8.15
C ARG A 30 -1.60 5.91 -6.87
N VAL A 31 -1.55 5.02 -5.89
CA VAL A 31 -0.72 5.22 -4.69
C VAL A 31 0.60 4.50 -4.89
N GLU A 32 1.70 5.17 -4.57
CA GLU A 32 3.05 4.63 -4.57
C GLU A 32 3.69 4.82 -3.19
N PHE A 33 4.32 3.78 -2.64
CA PHE A 33 4.97 3.84 -1.34
C PHE A 33 6.12 2.82 -1.22
N MET A 34 7.14 3.17 -0.44
CA MET A 34 8.29 2.28 -0.20
C MET A 34 8.10 1.46 1.07
N ALA A 35 8.08 0.13 0.99
CA ALA A 35 7.87 -0.76 2.13
C ALA A 35 8.90 -1.89 2.23
N SER A 36 8.96 -2.50 3.41
CA SER A 36 9.63 -3.79 3.61
C SER A 36 8.62 -4.91 3.38
N GLU A 37 9.09 -6.11 3.05
CA GLU A 37 8.20 -7.28 2.91
C GLU A 37 7.46 -7.57 4.21
N ARG A 38 8.10 -7.36 5.37
CA ARG A 38 7.44 -7.46 6.68
C ARG A 38 6.23 -6.52 6.78
N PHE A 39 6.35 -5.28 6.33
CA PHE A 39 5.23 -4.33 6.34
C PHE A 39 4.13 -4.76 5.38
N MET A 40 4.47 -5.26 4.19
CA MET A 40 3.49 -5.78 3.24
C MET A 40 2.73 -6.97 3.80
N ASN A 41 3.43 -7.91 4.42
CA ASN A 41 2.81 -9.08 5.05
C ASN A 41 1.89 -8.68 6.20
N GLN A 42 2.30 -7.72 7.02
CA GLN A 42 1.46 -7.18 8.08
C GLN A 42 0.20 -6.50 7.53
N MET A 43 0.35 -5.65 6.51
CA MET A 43 -0.79 -4.97 5.87
C MET A 43 -1.80 -5.97 5.30
N LYS A 44 -1.33 -7.03 4.63
CA LYS A 44 -2.19 -8.09 4.09
C LYS A 44 -2.84 -8.95 5.17
N TYR A 45 -2.22 -9.05 6.34
CA TYR A 45 -2.77 -9.74 7.50
C TYR A 45 -3.83 -8.89 8.22
N ASP A 46 -3.56 -7.60 8.41
CA ASP A 46 -4.45 -6.67 9.11
C ASP A 46 -5.73 -6.36 8.32
N ASP A 47 -5.65 -6.41 6.99
CA ASP A 47 -6.78 -6.16 6.11
C ASP A 47 -6.82 -7.18 4.96
N ALA A 48 -7.81 -8.07 5.01
CA ALA A 48 -8.00 -9.12 4.01
C ALA A 48 -8.22 -8.57 2.59
N LEU A 49 -8.68 -7.32 2.42
CA LEU A 49 -8.77 -6.71 1.09
C LEU A 49 -7.40 -6.46 0.49
N PHE A 50 -6.41 -6.04 1.29
CA PHE A 50 -5.04 -5.83 0.78
C PHE A 50 -4.37 -7.14 0.38
N ALA A 51 -4.81 -8.29 0.90
CA ALA A 51 -4.34 -9.59 0.41
C ALA A 51 -4.80 -9.88 -1.03
N MET A 52 -5.90 -9.25 -1.48
CA MET A 52 -6.45 -9.41 -2.84
C MET A 52 -5.96 -8.33 -3.82
N VAL A 53 -5.43 -7.21 -3.32
CA VAL A 53 -4.91 -6.12 -4.16
C VAL A 53 -3.63 -6.56 -4.87
N ASN A 54 -3.56 -6.29 -6.18
CA ASN A 54 -2.33 -6.45 -6.94
C ASN A 54 -1.41 -5.24 -6.72
N PHE A 55 -0.28 -5.48 -6.05
CA PHE A 55 0.77 -4.48 -5.85
C PHE A 55 1.91 -4.73 -6.82
N GLU A 56 2.17 -3.76 -7.70
CA GLU A 56 3.32 -3.80 -8.61
C GLU A 56 4.58 -3.35 -7.86
N GLU A 57 5.65 -4.15 -7.92
CA GLU A 57 6.98 -3.77 -7.42
C GLU A 57 7.71 -2.94 -8.50
N VAL A 58 8.26 -1.78 -8.12
CA VAL A 58 8.97 -0.81 -8.99
C VAL A 58 10.41 -0.64 -8.54
#